data_AF-A0A397ZTT6-F1
#
_entry.id   AF-A0A397ZTT6-F1
#
_cell.length_a   1.000
_cell.length_b   1.000
_cell.length_c   1.000
_cell.angle_alpha   90.00
_cell.angle_beta   90.00
_cell.angle_gamma   90.00
#
_symmetry.space_group_name_H-M   'P 1'
#
loop_
_entity.id
_entity.type
_entity.pdbx_description
1 polymer ?
#
loop_
_entity_poly.entity_id
_entity_poly.type
_entity_poly.pdbx_seq_one_letter_code
_entity_poly.pdbx_strand_id
1 'polypeptide(L)'
;MSRAERKQSPPPSPITSLPEDVVVDILARLPICDYPRVSLVSKRFRSLVSSPEIYARRRSSPGCTEHCLYVFLYNYANRVNRLYTLRRSNSSSRLVLIPGLPPAIPPYGSFAAVGSRIYVFDGVNSSYTIDCTSHTVQHLPRMPVPLSNTVADVVGGRIYVVGYHDADPKSKAMLEFNTETQTWKGPMTVPGMQIRDGCVVAMAGKMYIRDFEKSFVYDPEESKWETDEVVSSKCWGESACVVDDVLFFYDWSDNELRAYDPERKCWQVVKGLDDLLAEIRGVACCWLQTVSYGGRLVLLYGKGEFLYITKEVCCSEVSLEIRQGGQIWGKVYQWCDDHALIAGNFIIRKSLDVVL
;
A
#
# COMPACT_ATOMS: atom_id res chain seq x y z
N MET A 1 18.02 62.60 40.05
CA MET A 1 16.80 61.76 39.93
C MET A 1 16.90 60.95 38.65
N SER A 2 17.41 59.72 38.70
CA SER A 2 17.41 58.81 37.55
C SER A 2 16.11 58.02 37.52
N ARG A 3 15.40 58.10 36.40
CA ARG A 3 14.14 57.39 36.15
C ARG A 3 14.51 55.98 35.69
N ALA A 4 14.33 54.99 36.56
CA ALA A 4 14.51 53.58 36.20
C ALA A 4 13.37 53.16 35.25
N GLU A 5 13.71 52.90 33.99
CA GLU A 5 12.81 52.24 33.04
C GLU A 5 12.63 50.78 33.47
N ARG A 6 11.41 50.44 33.91
CA ARG A 6 10.98 49.05 34.09
C ARG A 6 10.99 48.38 32.72
N LYS A 7 11.93 47.47 32.48
CA LYS A 7 11.86 46.49 31.39
C LYS A 7 10.59 45.66 31.56
N GLN A 8 9.55 45.94 30.77
CA GLN A 8 8.40 45.05 30.61
C GLN A 8 8.89 43.76 29.92
N SER A 9 8.65 42.61 30.57
CA SER A 9 8.81 41.30 29.95
C SER A 9 7.90 41.22 28.71
N PRO A 10 8.36 40.63 27.59
CA PRO A 10 7.50 40.45 26.42
C PRO A 10 6.26 39.64 26.83
N PRO A 11 5.07 39.97 26.29
CA PRO A 11 3.87 39.20 26.59
C PRO A 11 4.11 37.73 26.23
N PRO A 12 3.63 36.78 27.04
CA PRO A 12 3.78 35.36 26.74
C PRO A 12 3.17 35.09 25.37
N SER A 13 3.89 34.34 24.53
CA SER A 13 3.38 33.99 23.21
C SER A 13 2.03 33.27 23.36
N PRO A 14 0.98 33.63 22.61
CA PRO A 14 -0.36 33.03 22.77
C PRO A 14 -0.39 31.52 22.52
N ILE A 15 0.64 30.97 21.87
CA ILE A 15 0.81 29.53 21.63
C ILE A 15 1.38 28.81 22.87
N THR A 16 2.07 29.51 23.78
CA THR A 16 2.56 28.93 25.04
C THR A 16 1.50 28.93 26.15
N SER A 17 0.34 29.58 25.96
CA SER A 17 -0.75 29.59 26.93
C SER A 17 -1.79 28.47 26.73
N LEU A 18 -1.75 27.76 25.60
CA LEU A 18 -2.67 26.64 25.36
C LEU A 18 -2.23 25.38 26.11
N PRO A 19 -3.18 24.65 26.76
CA PRO A 19 -2.95 23.31 27.26
C PRO A 19 -2.39 22.38 26.18
N GLU A 20 -1.51 21.45 26.57
CA GLU A 20 -0.80 20.60 25.62
C GLU A 20 -1.73 19.67 24.83
N ASP A 21 -2.74 19.12 25.49
CA ASP A 21 -3.80 18.30 24.87
C ASP A 21 -4.55 19.04 23.78
N VAL A 22 -4.87 20.32 23.98
CA VAL A 22 -5.51 21.18 22.96
C VAL A 22 -4.58 21.40 21.78
N VAL A 23 -3.28 21.63 22.02
CA VAL A 23 -2.30 21.76 20.94
C VAL A 23 -2.20 20.46 20.14
N VAL A 24 -2.16 19.31 20.81
CA VAL A 24 -2.12 18.01 20.13
C VAL A 24 -3.39 17.79 19.30
N ASP A 25 -4.58 18.12 19.80
CA ASP A 25 -5.83 17.99 19.03
C ASP A 25 -5.83 18.89 17.77
N ILE A 26 -5.36 20.14 17.90
CA ILE A 26 -5.21 21.04 16.76
C ILE A 26 -4.25 20.44 15.73
N LEU A 27 -3.09 19.95 16.18
CA LEU A 27 -2.08 19.37 15.29
C LEU A 27 -2.53 18.05 14.65
N ALA A 28 -3.31 17.23 15.36
CA ALA A 28 -3.87 16.00 14.84
C ALA A 28 -4.85 16.25 13.67
N ARG A 29 -5.49 17.43 13.63
CA ARG A 29 -6.42 17.80 12.55
C ARG A 29 -5.72 18.38 11.32
N LEU A 30 -4.42 18.69 11.40
CA LEU A 30 -3.67 19.22 10.27
C LEU A 30 -3.25 18.11 9.31
N PRO A 31 -3.20 18.35 7.99
CA PRO A 31 -2.63 17.40 7.04
C PRO A 31 -1.21 16.96 7.43
N ILE A 32 -0.90 15.66 7.33
CA ILE A 32 0.45 15.12 7.65
C ILE A 32 1.52 15.78 6.77
N CYS A 33 1.16 16.16 5.54
CA CYS A 33 2.08 16.83 4.62
C CYS A 33 2.58 18.20 5.13
N ASP A 34 1.89 18.82 6.09
CA ASP A 34 2.27 20.08 6.73
C ASP A 34 3.09 19.89 8.01
N TYR A 35 3.20 18.67 8.56
CA TYR A 35 3.99 18.40 9.77
C TYR A 35 5.46 18.85 9.65
N PRO A 36 6.15 18.66 8.51
CA PRO A 36 7.49 19.20 8.31
C PRO A 36 7.55 20.73 8.49
N ARG A 37 6.54 21.48 8.02
CA ARG A 37 6.48 22.94 8.18
C ARG A 37 6.19 23.32 9.63
N VAL A 38 5.25 22.63 10.26
CA VAL A 38 4.91 22.82 11.68
C VAL A 38 6.12 22.57 12.59
N SER A 39 6.95 21.57 12.26
CA SER A 39 8.18 21.22 13.00
C SER A 39 9.25 22.34 13.00
N LEU A 40 9.11 23.31 12.10
CA LEU A 40 10.01 24.47 12.00
C LEU A 40 9.56 25.63 12.90
N VAL A 41 8.31 25.63 13.39
CA VAL A 41 7.76 26.72 14.21
C VAL A 41 8.48 26.84 15.55
N SER A 42 8.69 25.72 16.26
CA SER A 42 9.51 25.68 17.48
C SER A 42 9.93 24.25 17.84
N LYS A 43 10.86 24.13 18.80
CA LYS A 43 11.26 22.83 19.37
C LYS A 43 10.06 22.05 19.95
N ARG A 44 9.09 22.76 20.56
CA ARG A 44 7.88 22.14 21.13
C ARG A 44 7.04 21.48 20.02
N PHE A 45 6.73 22.22 18.96
CA PHE A 45 5.93 21.68 17.84
C PHE A 45 6.66 20.54 17.14
N ARG A 46 7.97 20.64 16.93
CA ARG A 46 8.79 19.54 16.42
C ARG A 46 8.64 18.28 17.25
N SER A 47 8.71 18.39 18.57
CA SER A 47 8.55 17.25 19.47
C SER A 47 7.14 16.64 19.39
N LEU A 48 6.11 17.49 19.32
CA LEU A 48 4.71 17.03 19.29
C LEU A 48 4.37 16.30 17.99
N VAL A 49 4.75 16.85 16.82
CA VAL A 49 4.43 16.21 15.52
C VAL A 49 5.25 14.94 15.25
N SER A 50 6.35 14.74 15.99
CA SER A 50 7.13 13.49 15.98
C SER A 50 6.71 12.50 17.06
N SER A 51 5.77 12.88 17.95
CA SER A 51 5.29 12.00 19.02
C SER A 51 4.28 10.99 18.50
N PRO A 52 4.33 9.71 18.93
CA PRO A 52 3.30 8.72 18.62
C PRO A 52 1.89 9.13 19.08
N GLU A 53 1.79 10.03 20.08
CA GLU A 53 0.51 10.50 20.62
C GLU A 53 -0.35 11.19 19.56
N ILE A 54 0.26 11.93 18.63
CA ILE A 54 -0.50 12.64 17.60
C ILE A 54 -1.23 11.65 16.69
N TYR A 55 -0.57 10.57 16.27
CA TYR A 55 -1.16 9.52 15.44
C TYR A 55 -2.18 8.67 16.20
N ALA A 56 -2.01 8.50 17.52
CA ALA A 56 -3.05 7.90 18.35
C ALA A 56 -4.30 8.79 18.39
N ARG A 57 -4.14 10.11 18.58
CA ARG A 57 -5.24 11.09 18.58
C ARG A 57 -5.96 11.14 17.25
N ARG A 58 -5.23 11.16 16.14
CA ARG A 58 -5.79 11.11 14.77
C ARG A 58 -6.69 9.91 14.56
N ARG A 59 -6.22 8.71 14.92
CA ARG A 59 -6.99 7.47 14.79
C ARG A 59 -8.25 7.46 15.67
N SER A 60 -8.23 8.14 16.81
CA SER A 60 -9.43 8.27 17.66
C SER A 60 -10.40 9.37 17.23
N SER A 61 -9.96 10.31 16.37
CA SER A 61 -10.73 11.47 15.97
C SER A 61 -11.40 11.26 14.60
N PRO A 62 -12.74 11.34 14.51
CA PRO A 62 -13.46 11.18 13.25
C PRO A 62 -12.95 12.14 12.17
N GLY A 63 -12.68 11.60 10.98
CA GLY A 63 -12.23 12.37 9.82
C GLY A 63 -10.78 12.86 9.87
N CYS A 64 -9.98 12.46 10.86
CA CYS A 64 -8.57 12.86 10.98
C CYS A 64 -7.59 11.80 10.46
N THR A 65 -8.06 10.61 10.08
CA THR A 65 -7.25 9.56 9.47
C THR A 65 -6.87 9.93 8.04
N GLU A 66 -5.60 9.76 7.69
CA GLU A 66 -5.11 10.04 6.33
C GLU A 66 -4.59 8.77 5.65
N HIS A 67 -4.95 8.61 4.38
CA HIS A 67 -4.42 7.55 3.52
C HIS A 67 -3.09 7.98 2.91
N CYS A 68 -2.08 7.17 3.08
CA CYS A 68 -0.74 7.36 2.56
C CYS A 68 -0.35 6.20 1.65
N LEU A 69 -0.06 6.51 0.38
CA LEU A 69 0.41 5.51 -0.57
C LEU A 69 1.90 5.24 -0.37
N TYR A 70 2.24 4.00 -0.09
CA TYR A 70 3.60 3.49 -0.02
C TYR A 70 3.90 2.62 -1.24
N VAL A 71 5.07 2.81 -1.84
CA VAL A 71 5.47 2.11 -3.07
C VAL A 71 6.88 1.55 -2.91
N PHE A 72 7.00 0.23 -3.08
CA PHE A 72 8.27 -0.47 -3.18
C PHE A 72 8.78 -0.40 -4.61
N LEU A 73 9.91 0.28 -4.80
CA LEU A 73 10.56 0.41 -6.09
C LEU A 73 11.88 -0.38 -6.10
N TYR A 74 12.05 -1.24 -7.09
CA TYR A 74 13.32 -1.87 -7.42
C TYR A 74 14.10 -1.00 -8.39
N ASN A 75 15.30 -0.57 -8.02
CA ASN A 75 16.16 0.21 -8.89
C ASN A 75 17.17 -0.70 -9.60
N TYR A 76 17.13 -0.76 -10.94
CA TYR A 76 18.03 -1.62 -11.72
C TYR A 76 19.49 -1.17 -11.72
N ALA A 77 19.75 0.14 -11.58
CA ALA A 77 21.10 0.68 -11.65
C ALA A 77 21.96 0.23 -10.46
N ASN A 78 21.35 0.09 -9.28
CA ASN A 78 22.04 -0.37 -8.07
C ASN A 78 21.53 -1.72 -7.53
N ARG A 79 20.50 -2.30 -8.14
CA ARG A 79 19.86 -3.58 -7.76
C ARG A 79 19.32 -3.58 -6.32
N VAL A 80 18.74 -2.46 -5.89
CA VAL A 80 18.21 -2.28 -4.53
C VAL A 80 16.71 -2.03 -4.56
N ASN A 81 15.97 -2.70 -3.67
CA ASN A 81 14.58 -2.39 -3.38
C ASN A 81 14.50 -1.31 -2.29
N ARG A 82 13.75 -0.25 -2.52
CA ARG A 82 13.54 0.82 -1.53
C ARG A 82 12.08 1.20 -1.42
N LEU A 83 11.71 1.67 -0.23
CA LEU A 83 10.37 2.14 0.07
C LEU A 83 10.26 3.65 -0.15
N TYR A 84 9.24 4.05 -0.89
CA TYR A 84 8.89 5.43 -1.17
C TYR A 84 7.49 5.71 -0.65
N THR A 85 7.22 6.97 -0.30
CA THR A 85 5.87 7.44 0.02
C THR A 85 5.45 8.52 -0.96
N LEU A 86 4.17 8.50 -1.36
CA LEU A 86 3.59 9.55 -2.19
C LEU A 86 3.41 10.81 -1.36
N ARG A 87 4.13 11.87 -1.71
CA ARG A 87 3.96 13.20 -1.13
C ARG A 87 3.20 14.08 -2.11
N ARG A 88 2.04 14.57 -1.67
CA ARG A 88 1.24 15.56 -2.40
C ARG A 88 1.48 16.95 -1.83
N SER A 89 1.54 17.91 -2.73
CA SER A 89 1.43 19.34 -2.43
C SER A 89 0.36 19.95 -3.34
N ASN A 90 -0.05 21.18 -3.05
CA ASN A 90 -1.07 21.88 -3.82
C ASN A 90 -0.75 22.00 -5.33
N SER A 91 0.52 21.84 -5.74
CA SER A 91 0.96 22.00 -7.12
C SER A 91 1.67 20.79 -7.73
N SER A 92 1.95 19.73 -6.95
CA SER A 92 2.64 18.54 -7.48
C SER A 92 2.56 17.33 -6.56
N SER A 93 2.63 16.15 -7.16
CA SER A 93 2.75 14.85 -6.50
C SER A 93 4.10 14.23 -6.86
N ARG A 94 4.81 13.67 -5.87
CA ARG A 94 6.07 12.97 -6.11
C ARG A 94 6.29 11.83 -5.13
N LEU A 95 7.02 10.80 -5.55
CA LEU A 95 7.49 9.75 -4.66
C LEU A 95 8.75 10.23 -3.95
N VAL A 96 8.74 10.17 -2.62
CA VAL A 96 9.86 10.57 -1.76
C VAL A 96 10.43 9.32 -1.11
N LEU A 97 11.74 9.14 -1.24
CA LEU A 97 12.47 8.05 -0.59
C LEU A 97 12.36 8.18 0.93
N ILE A 98 12.06 7.08 1.61
CA ILE A 98 12.12 7.01 3.07
C ILE A 98 13.54 6.60 3.49
N PRO A 99 14.34 7.53 4.08
CA PRO A 99 15.71 7.22 4.46
C PRO A 99 15.74 6.32 5.70
N GLY A 100 16.85 5.59 5.88
CA GLY A 100 17.12 4.83 7.12
C GLY A 100 16.44 3.46 7.20
N LEU A 101 15.58 3.10 6.26
CA LEU A 101 15.08 1.72 6.14
C LEU A 101 16.15 0.81 5.53
N PRO A 102 16.18 -0.49 5.90
CA PRO A 102 17.14 -1.44 5.36
C PRO A 102 17.08 -1.46 3.81
N PRO A 103 18.22 -1.32 3.11
CA PRO A 103 18.24 -1.34 1.66
C PRO A 103 17.93 -2.74 1.07
N ALA A 104 18.11 -3.80 1.87
CA ALA A 104 17.87 -5.17 1.46
C ALA A 104 16.42 -5.59 1.75
N ILE A 105 15.44 -4.88 1.19
CA ILE A 105 14.08 -5.42 1.12
C ILE A 105 14.15 -6.67 0.21
N PRO A 106 13.72 -7.84 0.71
CA PRO A 106 13.89 -9.11 0.02
C PRO A 106 13.24 -9.08 -1.36
N PRO A 107 13.92 -9.60 -2.40
CA PRO A 107 13.37 -9.63 -3.74
C PRO A 107 12.14 -10.53 -3.85
N TYR A 108 11.89 -11.46 -2.93
CA TYR A 108 10.73 -12.38 -2.96
C TYR A 108 9.95 -12.37 -1.64
N GLY A 109 9.99 -11.24 -0.93
CA GLY A 109 9.21 -11.06 0.29
C GLY A 109 7.80 -10.60 -0.02
N SER A 110 6.87 -10.92 0.89
CA SER A 110 5.50 -10.43 0.85
C SER A 110 5.31 -9.24 1.80
N PHE A 111 4.30 -8.43 1.49
CA PHE A 111 4.02 -7.19 2.20
C PHE A 111 2.51 -7.05 2.46
N ALA A 112 2.15 -6.66 3.67
CA ALA A 112 0.76 -6.40 4.06
C ALA A 112 0.69 -5.12 4.91
N ALA A 113 -0.33 -4.28 4.69
CA ALA A 113 -0.56 -3.09 5.49
C ALA A 113 -1.69 -3.33 6.50
N VAL A 114 -1.43 -3.04 7.78
CA VAL A 114 -2.44 -3.10 8.86
C VAL A 114 -2.32 -1.84 9.71
N GLY A 115 -3.35 -0.99 9.65
CA GLY A 115 -3.33 0.33 10.27
C GLY A 115 -2.15 1.17 9.76
N SER A 116 -1.30 1.64 10.68
CA SER A 116 -0.13 2.47 10.40
C SER A 116 1.17 1.67 10.22
N ARG A 117 1.09 0.36 9.99
CA ARG A 117 2.26 -0.53 9.90
C ARG A 117 2.25 -1.32 8.60
N ILE A 118 3.44 -1.47 8.02
CA ILE A 118 3.68 -2.42 6.92
C ILE A 118 4.41 -3.63 7.51
N TYR A 119 3.85 -4.81 7.31
CA TYR A 119 4.43 -6.10 7.68
C TYR A 119 5.19 -6.65 6.49
N VAL A 120 6.42 -7.11 6.73
CA VAL A 120 7.31 -7.65 5.71
C VAL A 120 7.72 -9.06 6.11
N PHE A 121 7.56 -10.00 5.18
CA PHE A 121 7.93 -11.41 5.37
C PHE A 121 8.92 -11.82 4.28
N ASP A 122 10.20 -11.96 4.65
CA ASP A 122 11.29 -12.24 3.68
C ASP A 122 11.49 -13.72 3.36
N GLY A 123 10.78 -14.56 4.10
CA GLY A 123 10.68 -15.98 3.87
C GLY A 123 11.83 -16.87 4.31
N VAL A 124 13.02 -16.30 4.57
CA VAL A 124 14.20 -17.11 4.87
C VAL A 124 14.66 -16.92 6.31
N ASN A 125 14.64 -15.69 6.86
CA ASN A 125 15.18 -15.46 8.20
C ASN A 125 14.69 -14.19 8.92
N SER A 126 13.89 -13.32 8.30
CA SER A 126 13.39 -12.11 8.95
C SER A 126 11.95 -11.75 8.58
N SER A 127 11.15 -11.64 9.62
CA SER A 127 9.88 -10.94 9.61
C SER A 127 10.06 -9.64 10.40
N TYR A 128 9.57 -8.53 9.86
CA TYR A 128 9.65 -7.25 10.55
C TYR A 128 8.48 -6.35 10.15
N THR A 129 8.23 -5.34 10.97
CA THR A 129 7.29 -4.26 10.66
C THR A 129 8.03 -2.98 10.42
N ILE A 130 7.53 -2.19 9.48
CA ILE A 130 7.87 -0.79 9.31
C ILE A 130 6.74 0.02 9.94
N ASP A 131 7.05 0.79 10.98
CA ASP A 131 6.13 1.76 11.55
C ASP A 131 6.13 3.00 10.65
N CYS A 132 5.00 3.27 9.99
CA CYS A 132 4.89 4.36 9.02
C CYS A 132 4.76 5.74 9.68
N THR A 133 4.57 5.80 11.00
CA THR A 133 4.47 7.07 11.76
C THR A 133 5.86 7.63 12.10
N SER A 134 6.82 6.74 12.38
CA SER A 134 8.20 7.06 12.76
C SER A 134 9.23 6.63 11.73
N HIS A 135 8.83 5.88 10.70
CA HIS A 135 9.68 5.24 9.70
C HIS A 135 10.79 4.37 10.30
N THR A 136 10.45 3.63 11.36
CA THR A 136 11.35 2.72 12.07
C THR A 136 11.01 1.25 11.84
N VAL A 137 12.01 0.38 11.98
CA VAL A 137 11.85 -1.07 11.83
C VAL A 137 11.79 -1.74 13.20
N GLN A 138 10.89 -2.71 13.34
CA GLN A 138 10.79 -3.59 14.50
C GLN A 138 10.76 -5.04 14.02
N HIS A 139 11.60 -5.90 14.60
CA HIS A 139 11.57 -7.33 14.31
C HIS A 139 10.32 -8.00 14.88
N LEU A 140 9.76 -8.93 14.11
CA LEU A 140 8.65 -9.77 14.53
C LEU A 140 9.17 -11.10 15.11
N PRO A 141 8.33 -11.81 15.87
CA PRO A 141 8.61 -13.19 16.24
C PRO A 141 8.86 -14.04 15.00
N ARG A 142 9.80 -14.98 15.13
CA ARG A 142 10.16 -15.89 14.03
C ARG A 142 8.95 -16.73 13.63
N MET A 143 8.80 -16.95 12.33
CA MET A 143 7.82 -17.89 11.79
C MET A 143 8.11 -19.30 12.35
N PRO A 144 7.08 -20.09 12.72
CA PRO A 144 7.26 -21.46 13.19
C PRO A 144 7.92 -22.37 12.15
N VAL A 145 7.68 -22.10 10.88
CA VAL A 145 8.34 -22.75 9.74
C VAL A 145 8.88 -21.68 8.77
N PRO A 146 10.11 -21.80 8.26
CA PRO A 146 10.61 -20.92 7.20
C PRO A 146 9.81 -21.10 5.91
N LEU A 147 9.50 -20.01 5.21
CA LEU A 147 8.67 -20.01 4.00
C LEU A 147 9.32 -19.20 2.88
N SER A 148 9.88 -19.81 1.84
CA SER A 148 10.43 -19.03 0.72
C SER A 148 9.34 -18.60 -0.29
N ASN A 149 9.62 -17.55 -1.07
CA ASN A 149 8.74 -17.02 -2.12
C ASN A 149 7.29 -16.83 -1.65
N THR A 150 7.12 -15.89 -0.71
CA THR A 150 5.87 -15.72 0.01
C THR A 150 4.93 -14.75 -0.68
N VAL A 151 3.64 -14.98 -0.49
CA VAL A 151 2.56 -14.02 -0.71
C VAL A 151 1.80 -13.81 0.58
N ALA A 152 1.32 -12.59 0.83
CA ALA A 152 0.56 -12.30 2.04
C ALA A 152 -0.50 -11.24 1.80
N ASP A 153 -1.63 -11.39 2.49
CA ASP A 153 -2.67 -10.36 2.58
C ASP A 153 -3.44 -10.45 3.90
N VAL A 154 -4.29 -9.47 4.15
CA VAL A 154 -5.00 -9.26 5.40
C VAL A 154 -6.47 -9.65 5.26
N VAL A 155 -6.92 -10.59 6.09
CA VAL A 155 -8.34 -10.96 6.18
C VAL A 155 -8.78 -10.95 7.65
N GLY A 156 -9.84 -10.20 7.96
CA GLY A 156 -10.37 -10.10 9.33
C GLY A 156 -9.34 -9.64 10.36
N GLY A 157 -8.47 -8.69 10.00
CA GLY A 157 -7.41 -8.16 10.88
C GLY A 157 -6.22 -9.09 11.11
N ARG A 158 -6.22 -10.28 10.49
CA ARG A 158 -5.11 -11.24 10.55
C ARG A 158 -4.39 -11.30 9.21
N ILE A 159 -3.07 -11.52 9.26
CA ILE A 159 -2.25 -11.63 8.06
C ILE A 159 -2.07 -13.11 7.75
N TYR A 160 -2.39 -13.53 6.54
CA TYR A 160 -2.14 -14.89 6.07
C TYR A 160 -0.93 -14.86 5.14
N VAL A 161 0.09 -15.65 5.46
CA VAL A 161 1.33 -15.75 4.70
C VAL A 161 1.40 -17.13 4.09
N VAL A 162 1.47 -17.22 2.76
CA VAL A 162 1.56 -18.48 2.02
C VAL A 162 2.91 -18.53 1.31
N GLY A 163 3.63 -19.63 1.45
CA GLY A 163 4.96 -19.80 0.86
C GLY A 163 5.36 -21.26 0.71
N TYR A 164 6.53 -21.48 0.13
CA TYR A 164 7.14 -22.80 0.02
C TYR A 164 7.91 -23.10 1.31
N HIS A 165 7.58 -24.21 1.98
CA HIS A 165 8.41 -24.71 3.08
C HIS A 165 9.38 -25.74 2.53
N ASP A 166 10.66 -25.63 2.89
CA ASP A 166 11.74 -26.50 2.38
C ASP A 166 12.07 -26.31 0.88
N ALA A 167 13.02 -27.11 0.40
CA ALA A 167 13.50 -27.06 -0.99
C ALA A 167 12.60 -27.82 -1.98
N ASP A 168 11.59 -28.57 -1.51
CA ASP A 168 10.66 -29.29 -2.37
C ASP A 168 9.56 -28.32 -2.87
N PRO A 169 9.43 -28.09 -4.20
CA PRO A 169 8.38 -27.23 -4.75
C PRO A 169 6.95 -27.72 -4.48
N LYS A 170 6.73 -28.94 -4.00
CA LYS A 170 5.42 -29.46 -3.57
C LYS A 170 5.07 -29.06 -2.14
N SER A 171 6.06 -28.63 -1.39
CA SER A 171 6.04 -28.42 0.04
C SER A 171 5.63 -26.96 0.29
N LYS A 172 4.36 -26.73 0.62
CA LYS A 172 3.75 -25.40 0.78
C LYS A 172 2.91 -25.33 2.03
N ALA A 173 3.00 -24.20 2.70
CA ALA A 173 2.33 -23.99 3.97
C ALA A 173 1.81 -22.56 4.04
N MET A 174 0.76 -22.43 4.83
CA MET A 174 0.20 -21.14 5.20
C MET A 174 0.37 -20.92 6.70
N LEU A 175 0.73 -19.70 7.06
CA LEU A 175 0.81 -19.24 8.43
C LEU A 175 -0.15 -18.07 8.63
N GLU A 176 -0.86 -18.09 9.74
CA GLU A 176 -1.70 -16.97 10.20
C GLU A 176 -0.92 -16.20 11.25
N PHE A 177 -0.83 -14.88 11.08
CA PHE A 177 -0.21 -13.96 12.03
C PHE A 177 -1.25 -13.04 12.64
N ASN A 178 -1.35 -13.09 13.97
CA ASN A 178 -2.20 -12.19 14.74
C ASN A 178 -1.42 -10.91 15.07
N THR A 179 -1.85 -9.78 14.53
CA THR A 179 -1.15 -8.50 14.64
C THR A 179 -1.21 -7.88 16.03
N GLU A 180 -2.26 -8.16 16.80
CA GLU A 180 -2.48 -7.64 18.16
C GLU A 180 -1.60 -8.34 19.20
N THR A 181 -1.60 -9.68 19.17
CA THR A 181 -0.84 -10.52 20.10
C THR A 181 0.58 -10.82 19.62
N GLN A 182 0.88 -10.50 18.37
CA GLN A 182 2.13 -10.85 17.68
C GLN A 182 2.43 -12.35 17.72
N THR A 183 1.42 -13.20 17.53
CA THR A 183 1.56 -14.65 17.57
C THR A 183 1.29 -15.29 16.22
N TRP A 184 1.88 -16.48 16.02
CA TRP A 184 1.72 -17.28 14.82
C TRP A 184 0.83 -18.49 15.08
N LYS A 185 0.04 -18.88 14.07
CA LYS A 185 -0.75 -20.10 14.03
C LYS A 185 -0.50 -20.84 12.70
N GLY A 186 -0.42 -22.16 12.77
CA GLY A 186 -0.08 -23.04 11.64
C GLY A 186 1.14 -23.92 11.94
N PRO A 187 1.73 -24.57 10.92
CA PRO A 187 1.40 -24.46 9.49
C PRO A 187 0.02 -25.06 9.15
N MET A 188 -0.67 -24.42 8.21
CA MET A 188 -1.90 -24.91 7.60
C MET A 188 -1.60 -25.46 6.19
N THR A 189 -2.35 -26.48 5.78
CA THR A 189 -2.20 -27.10 4.46
C THR A 189 -2.69 -26.17 3.36
N VAL A 190 -1.94 -26.13 2.26
CA VAL A 190 -2.23 -25.36 1.05
C VAL A 190 -2.45 -26.33 -0.10
N PRO A 191 -3.45 -26.10 -0.99
CA PRO A 191 -3.61 -26.87 -2.23
C PRO A 191 -2.34 -26.87 -3.08
N GLY A 192 -2.27 -27.78 -4.06
CA GLY A 192 -1.14 -27.91 -5.00
C GLY A 192 -0.96 -26.74 -5.99
N MET A 193 -1.34 -25.51 -5.63
CA MET A 193 -1.21 -24.28 -6.44
C MET A 193 0.25 -23.88 -6.60
N GLN A 194 0.62 -23.24 -7.71
CA GLN A 194 1.93 -22.60 -7.84
C GLN A 194 1.89 -21.16 -7.30
N ILE A 195 2.69 -20.88 -6.26
CA ILE A 195 2.76 -19.54 -5.67
C ILE A 195 3.61 -18.66 -6.58
N ARG A 196 3.04 -17.53 -6.97
CA ARG A 196 3.65 -16.48 -7.80
C ARG A 196 3.67 -15.17 -7.01
N ASP A 197 4.73 -14.39 -7.19
CA ASP A 197 4.83 -13.05 -6.61
C ASP A 197 3.59 -12.20 -6.98
N GLY A 198 3.15 -11.32 -6.09
CA GLY A 198 2.04 -10.39 -6.34
C GLY A 198 0.65 -10.99 -6.62
N CYS A 199 0.47 -12.31 -6.72
CA CYS A 199 -0.78 -12.95 -7.12
C CYS A 199 -1.70 -13.31 -5.94
N VAL A 200 -1.84 -12.42 -4.95
CA VAL A 200 -2.75 -12.58 -3.82
C VAL A 200 -3.56 -11.31 -3.60
N VAL A 201 -4.85 -11.45 -3.31
CA VAL A 201 -5.72 -10.37 -2.84
C VAL A 201 -6.70 -10.87 -1.77
N ALA A 202 -7.03 -10.00 -0.82
CA ALA A 202 -8.13 -10.18 0.12
C ALA A 202 -9.35 -9.39 -0.36
N MET A 203 -10.50 -10.06 -0.49
CA MET A 203 -11.78 -9.43 -0.80
C MET A 203 -12.94 -10.23 -0.20
N ALA A 204 -14.00 -9.55 0.22
CA ALA A 204 -15.23 -10.16 0.75
C ALA A 204 -14.95 -11.18 1.87
N GLY A 205 -14.01 -10.87 2.77
CA GLY A 205 -13.65 -11.74 3.91
C GLY A 205 -12.89 -13.02 3.53
N LYS A 206 -12.44 -13.17 2.28
CA LYS A 206 -11.70 -14.34 1.80
C LYS A 206 -10.38 -13.93 1.16
N MET A 207 -9.44 -14.88 1.10
CA MET A 207 -8.16 -14.69 0.43
C MET A 207 -8.17 -15.42 -0.92
N TYR A 208 -7.82 -14.71 -1.99
CA TYR A 208 -7.77 -15.23 -3.35
C TYR A 208 -6.32 -15.27 -3.80
N ILE A 209 -5.88 -16.42 -4.32
CA ILE A 209 -4.53 -16.64 -4.85
C ILE A 209 -4.62 -17.16 -6.28
N ARG A 210 -3.89 -16.54 -7.22
CA ARG A 210 -3.85 -16.95 -8.63
C ARG A 210 -2.54 -17.67 -8.95
N ASP A 211 -2.64 -18.89 -9.46
CA ASP A 211 -1.49 -19.56 -10.10
C ASP A 211 -1.48 -19.30 -11.62
N PHE A 212 -0.84 -20.16 -12.43
CA PHE A 212 -0.84 -20.00 -13.90
C PHE A 212 -2.18 -20.33 -14.56
N GLU A 213 -3.03 -21.17 -13.95
CA GLU A 213 -4.22 -21.76 -14.58
C GLU A 213 -5.50 -21.52 -13.79
N LYS A 214 -5.44 -21.64 -12.47
CA LYS A 214 -6.57 -21.50 -11.55
C LYS A 214 -6.37 -20.43 -10.49
N SER A 215 -7.49 -20.00 -9.92
CA SER A 215 -7.55 -19.21 -8.70
C SER A 215 -8.07 -20.08 -7.57
N PHE A 216 -7.45 -19.93 -6.42
CA PHE A 216 -7.78 -20.62 -5.18
C PHE A 216 -8.32 -19.60 -4.20
N VAL A 217 -9.41 -19.93 -3.54
CA VAL A 217 -10.08 -19.08 -2.56
C VAL A 217 -10.00 -19.79 -1.22
N TYR A 218 -9.42 -19.11 -0.24
CA TYR A 218 -9.39 -19.56 1.14
C TYR A 218 -10.43 -18.79 1.94
N ASP A 219 -11.31 -19.54 2.58
CA ASP A 219 -12.27 -19.05 3.56
C ASP A 219 -11.69 -19.27 4.97
N PRO A 220 -11.30 -18.20 5.69
CA PRO A 220 -10.74 -18.35 7.03
C PRO A 220 -11.76 -18.76 8.09
N GLU A 221 -13.06 -18.50 7.88
CA GLU A 221 -14.11 -18.88 8.82
C GLU A 221 -14.36 -20.38 8.76
N GLU A 222 -14.44 -20.94 7.55
CA GLU A 222 -14.57 -22.39 7.33
C GLU A 222 -13.23 -23.14 7.37
N SER A 223 -12.11 -22.42 7.35
CA SER A 223 -10.76 -22.97 7.18
C SER A 223 -10.65 -23.90 5.97
N LYS A 224 -11.25 -23.47 4.85
CA LYS A 224 -11.44 -24.30 3.64
C LYS A 224 -10.91 -23.61 2.40
N TRP A 225 -10.36 -24.42 1.50
CA TRP A 225 -9.98 -24.00 0.15
C TRP A 225 -11.01 -24.43 -0.88
N GLU A 226 -11.31 -23.54 -1.82
CA GLU A 226 -12.10 -23.82 -3.02
C GLU A 226 -11.43 -23.23 -4.26
N THR A 227 -11.89 -23.65 -5.44
CA THR A 227 -11.50 -23.04 -6.72
C THR A 227 -12.73 -22.41 -7.35
N ASP A 228 -12.56 -21.24 -7.94
CA ASP A 228 -13.65 -20.54 -8.63
C ASP A 228 -13.29 -20.37 -10.12
N GLU A 229 -14.06 -21.02 -11.00
CA GLU A 229 -13.80 -21.02 -12.44
C GLU A 229 -13.96 -19.63 -13.06
N VAL A 230 -14.90 -18.81 -12.54
CA VAL A 230 -15.15 -17.50 -13.12
C VAL A 230 -13.99 -16.56 -12.83
N VAL A 231 -13.54 -16.48 -11.58
CA VAL A 231 -12.35 -15.67 -11.26
C VAL A 231 -11.08 -16.22 -11.92
N SER A 232 -11.03 -17.54 -12.20
CA SER A 232 -9.94 -18.18 -12.95
C SER A 232 -9.93 -17.88 -14.45
N SER A 233 -11.08 -17.47 -15.03
CA SER A 233 -11.18 -17.16 -16.47
C SER A 233 -10.31 -15.99 -16.94
N LYS A 234 -9.74 -15.22 -15.99
CA LYS A 234 -8.82 -14.12 -16.26
C LYS A 234 -7.50 -14.27 -15.50
N CYS A 235 -6.42 -13.71 -16.06
CA CYS A 235 -5.07 -13.76 -15.51
C CYS A 235 -4.76 -12.49 -14.69
N TRP A 236 -5.49 -12.28 -13.60
CA TRP A 236 -5.50 -11.01 -12.88
C TRP A 236 -4.27 -10.72 -12.00
N GLY A 237 -3.42 -11.72 -11.76
CA GLY A 237 -2.27 -11.78 -10.84
C GLY A 237 -1.53 -10.49 -10.42
N GLU A 238 -0.23 -10.39 -10.74
CA GLU A 238 0.81 -9.49 -10.16
C GLU A 238 0.45 -7.98 -10.05
N SER A 239 -0.61 -7.54 -10.73
CA SER A 239 -1.00 -6.14 -10.86
C SER A 239 -2.41 -5.83 -10.35
N ALA A 240 -3.09 -6.78 -9.69
CA ALA A 240 -4.44 -6.56 -9.16
C ALA A 240 -4.45 -5.82 -7.83
N CYS A 241 -5.54 -5.11 -7.58
CA CYS A 241 -5.91 -4.58 -6.27
C CYS A 241 -7.40 -4.82 -5.99
N VAL A 242 -7.80 -4.54 -4.75
CA VAL A 242 -9.20 -4.59 -4.33
C VAL A 242 -9.61 -3.22 -3.84
N VAL A 243 -10.73 -2.71 -4.36
CA VAL A 243 -11.38 -1.48 -3.92
C VAL A 243 -12.83 -1.84 -3.60
N ASP A 244 -13.26 -1.56 -2.37
CA ASP A 244 -14.63 -1.85 -1.89
C ASP A 244 -15.10 -3.29 -2.22
N ASP A 245 -14.28 -4.28 -1.85
CA ASP A 245 -14.50 -5.72 -2.11
C ASP A 245 -14.64 -6.14 -3.58
N VAL A 246 -14.29 -5.26 -4.52
CA VAL A 246 -14.23 -5.55 -5.95
C VAL A 246 -12.77 -5.62 -6.40
N LEU A 247 -12.39 -6.71 -7.06
CA LEU A 247 -11.04 -6.91 -7.58
C LEU A 247 -10.89 -6.21 -8.92
N PHE A 248 -9.92 -5.32 -9.04
CA PHE A 248 -9.55 -4.64 -10.27
C PHE A 248 -8.20 -5.15 -10.78
N PHE A 249 -8.09 -5.35 -12.09
CA PHE A 249 -6.81 -5.59 -12.73
C PHE A 249 -6.84 -5.10 -14.17
N TYR A 250 -5.66 -4.81 -14.71
CA TYR A 250 -5.52 -4.43 -16.11
C TYR A 250 -5.24 -5.64 -17.00
N ASP A 251 -6.18 -5.94 -17.90
CA ASP A 251 -6.06 -6.99 -18.90
C ASP A 251 -5.26 -6.47 -20.10
N TRP A 252 -3.96 -6.78 -20.11
CA TRP A 252 -3.05 -6.33 -21.18
C TRP A 252 -3.41 -6.90 -22.55
N SER A 253 -3.99 -8.09 -22.61
CA SER A 253 -4.35 -8.75 -23.87
C SER A 253 -5.48 -8.02 -24.58
N ASP A 254 -6.49 -7.60 -23.81
CA ASP A 254 -7.67 -6.91 -24.33
C ASP A 254 -7.56 -5.38 -24.26
N ASN A 255 -6.52 -4.86 -23.58
CA ASN A 255 -6.33 -3.44 -23.30
C ASN A 255 -7.51 -2.85 -22.50
N GLU A 256 -8.01 -3.62 -21.53
CA GLU A 256 -9.20 -3.28 -20.74
C GLU A 256 -8.90 -3.32 -19.25
N LEU A 257 -9.40 -2.35 -18.50
CA LEU A 257 -9.48 -2.47 -17.05
C LEU A 257 -10.71 -3.32 -16.69
N ARG A 258 -10.48 -4.41 -15.96
CA ARG A 258 -11.53 -5.35 -15.57
C ARG A 258 -11.78 -5.30 -14.07
N ALA A 259 -13.04 -5.54 -13.70
CA ALA A 259 -13.50 -5.64 -12.33
C ALA A 259 -14.19 -6.99 -12.11
N TYR A 260 -13.86 -7.68 -11.03
CA TYR A 260 -14.54 -8.91 -10.58
C TYR A 260 -15.33 -8.62 -9.32
N ASP A 261 -16.63 -8.89 -9.41
CA ASP A 261 -17.56 -8.83 -8.30
C ASP A 261 -17.68 -10.24 -7.69
N PRO A 262 -17.21 -10.46 -6.46
CA PRO A 262 -17.27 -11.78 -5.81
C PRO A 262 -18.69 -12.20 -5.43
N GLU A 263 -19.62 -11.27 -5.22
CA GLU A 263 -21.03 -11.58 -4.90
C GLU A 263 -21.77 -12.08 -6.15
N ARG A 264 -21.58 -11.38 -7.27
CA ARG A 264 -22.20 -11.75 -8.55
C ARG A 264 -21.44 -12.84 -9.30
N LYS A 265 -20.19 -13.11 -8.90
CA LYS A 265 -19.26 -14.02 -9.57
C LYS A 265 -19.17 -13.71 -11.06
N CYS A 266 -18.86 -12.47 -11.41
CA CYS A 266 -18.76 -12.06 -12.80
C CYS A 266 -17.66 -11.02 -13.03
N TRP A 267 -17.04 -11.10 -14.20
CA TRP A 267 -16.17 -10.05 -14.71
C TRP A 267 -16.95 -9.01 -15.49
N GLN A 268 -16.59 -7.75 -15.31
CA GLN A 268 -17.06 -6.65 -16.14
C GLN A 268 -15.89 -5.74 -16.56
N VAL A 269 -16.08 -5.05 -17.68
CA VAL A 269 -15.13 -4.03 -18.17
C VAL A 269 -15.50 -2.69 -17.56
N VAL A 270 -14.53 -2.01 -16.96
CA VAL A 270 -14.70 -0.65 -16.46
C VAL A 270 -14.76 0.30 -17.67
N LYS A 271 -15.86 1.03 -17.79
CA LYS A 271 -16.10 1.96 -18.92
C LYS A 271 -15.61 3.37 -18.62
N GLY A 272 -15.41 4.19 -19.67
CA GLY A 272 -15.05 5.61 -19.53
C GLY A 272 -13.55 5.88 -19.37
N LEU A 273 -12.70 4.87 -19.60
CA LEU A 273 -11.24 4.96 -19.49
C LEU A 273 -10.52 4.71 -20.83
N ASP A 274 -11.25 4.65 -21.94
CA ASP A 274 -10.73 4.24 -23.24
C ASP A 274 -9.53 5.10 -23.68
N ASP A 275 -9.64 6.43 -23.57
CA ASP A 275 -8.57 7.37 -23.93
C ASP A 275 -7.33 7.21 -23.04
N LEU A 276 -7.54 7.03 -21.73
CA LEU A 276 -6.45 6.83 -20.77
C LEU A 276 -5.69 5.53 -21.07
N LEU A 277 -6.42 4.44 -21.28
CA LEU A 277 -5.80 3.14 -21.55
C LEU A 277 -5.11 3.12 -22.93
N ALA A 278 -5.65 3.83 -23.91
CA ALA A 278 -5.00 4.01 -25.21
C ALA A 278 -3.68 4.79 -25.09
N GLU A 279 -3.64 5.87 -24.30
CA GLU A 279 -2.38 6.58 -24.02
C GLU A 279 -1.38 5.68 -23.30
N ILE A 280 -1.80 5.05 -22.20
CA ILE A 280 -0.91 4.20 -21.40
C ILE A 280 -0.32 3.10 -22.28
N ARG A 281 -1.11 2.48 -23.16
CA ARG A 281 -0.60 1.48 -24.13
C ARG A 281 0.49 2.02 -25.05
N GLY A 282 0.40 3.29 -25.43
CA GLY A 282 1.38 3.96 -26.30
C GLY A 282 2.69 4.33 -25.61
N VAL A 283 2.68 4.52 -24.29
CA VAL A 283 3.84 5.05 -23.53
C VAL A 283 4.40 4.09 -22.47
N ALA A 284 3.62 3.10 -22.03
CA ALA A 284 4.01 2.20 -20.97
C ALA A 284 5.09 1.23 -21.43
N CYS A 285 6.22 1.23 -20.74
CA CYS A 285 7.32 0.31 -21.00
C CYS A 285 7.43 -0.82 -19.95
N CYS A 286 6.55 -0.82 -18.95
CA CYS A 286 6.45 -1.84 -17.91
C CYS A 286 5.00 -2.12 -17.52
N TRP A 287 4.81 -3.17 -16.72
CA TRP A 287 3.49 -3.60 -16.24
C TRP A 287 2.77 -2.49 -15.47
N LEU A 288 1.55 -2.19 -15.91
CA LEU A 288 0.62 -1.34 -15.19
C LEU A 288 0.19 -2.06 -13.90
N GLN A 289 0.26 -1.39 -12.76
CA GLN A 289 -0.22 -1.88 -11.48
C GLN A 289 -1.47 -1.11 -11.07
N THR A 290 -2.53 -1.82 -10.72
CA THR A 290 -3.71 -1.24 -10.07
C THR A 290 -3.49 -1.21 -8.57
N VAL A 291 -3.93 -0.13 -7.92
CA VAL A 291 -3.69 0.13 -6.50
C VAL A 291 -4.94 0.73 -5.88
N SER A 292 -5.29 0.29 -4.68
CA SER A 292 -6.30 0.95 -3.85
C SER A 292 -5.63 2.09 -3.09
N TYR A 293 -6.21 3.28 -3.10
CA TYR A 293 -5.71 4.43 -2.35
C TYR A 293 -6.85 5.31 -1.87
N GLY A 294 -7.17 5.27 -0.58
CA GLY A 294 -8.26 6.05 0.00
C GLY A 294 -9.61 5.79 -0.66
N GLY A 295 -9.92 4.51 -0.89
CA GLY A 295 -11.16 4.07 -1.55
C GLY A 295 -11.24 4.42 -3.04
N ARG A 296 -10.14 4.88 -3.65
CA ARG A 296 -10.06 5.17 -5.08
C ARG A 296 -9.12 4.20 -5.77
N LEU A 297 -9.36 4.00 -7.05
CA LEU A 297 -8.47 3.22 -7.90
C LEU A 297 -7.36 4.12 -8.43
N VAL A 298 -6.12 3.66 -8.31
CA VAL A 298 -4.95 4.34 -8.88
C VAL A 298 -4.24 3.38 -9.82
N LEU A 299 -3.94 3.87 -11.02
CA LEU A 299 -3.12 3.16 -11.99
C LEU A 299 -1.70 3.68 -11.89
N LEU A 300 -0.74 2.83 -11.52
CA LEU A 300 0.68 3.14 -11.55
C LEU A 300 1.33 2.48 -12.77
N TYR A 301 2.12 3.22 -13.52
CA TYR A 301 2.77 2.70 -14.72
C TYR A 301 4.08 3.44 -15.01
N GLY A 302 5.01 2.78 -15.67
CA GLY A 302 6.28 3.38 -16.07
C GLY A 302 6.26 3.86 -17.52
N LYS A 303 6.68 5.10 -17.77
CA LYS A 303 6.93 5.65 -19.11
C LYS A 303 8.42 5.46 -19.48
N GLY A 304 8.71 5.07 -20.72
CA GLY A 304 10.09 4.88 -21.18
C GLY A 304 10.22 4.57 -22.67
N GLU A 305 11.44 4.68 -23.21
CA GLU A 305 11.72 4.52 -24.66
C GLU A 305 11.95 3.07 -25.09
N PHE A 306 12.37 2.19 -24.18
CA PHE A 306 12.69 0.79 -24.47
C PHE A 306 11.99 -0.14 -23.48
N LEU A 307 11.60 -1.32 -23.94
CA LEU A 307 11.06 -2.39 -23.09
C LEU A 307 12.00 -2.62 -21.88
N TYR A 308 11.42 -2.62 -20.67
CA TYR A 308 12.11 -2.85 -19.39
C TYR A 308 13.07 -1.75 -18.92
N ILE A 309 13.14 -0.59 -19.60
CA ILE A 309 13.84 0.59 -19.11
C ILE A 309 12.80 1.68 -18.86
N THR A 310 12.33 1.76 -17.62
CA THR A 310 11.50 2.87 -17.15
C THR A 310 12.37 4.12 -17.04
N LYS A 311 11.95 5.23 -17.63
CA LYS A 311 12.54 6.54 -17.35
C LYS A 311 11.78 7.26 -16.25
N GLU A 312 10.48 7.04 -16.17
CA GLU A 312 9.58 7.78 -15.30
C GLU A 312 8.50 6.84 -14.75
N VAL A 313 8.11 7.04 -13.49
CA VAL A 313 6.92 6.41 -12.92
C VAL A 313 5.81 7.45 -12.85
N CYS A 314 4.64 7.12 -13.41
CA CYS A 314 3.46 7.97 -13.47
C CYS A 314 2.31 7.34 -12.68
N CYS A 315 1.30 8.15 -12.37
CA CYS A 315 0.05 7.67 -11.82
C CYS A 315 -1.16 8.38 -12.41
N SER A 316 -2.28 7.66 -12.48
CA SER A 316 -3.59 8.21 -12.83
C SER A 316 -4.61 7.80 -11.77
N GLU A 317 -5.28 8.79 -11.17
CA GLU A 317 -6.35 8.54 -10.20
C GLU A 317 -7.70 8.40 -10.91
N VAL A 318 -8.39 7.31 -10.62
CA VAL A 318 -9.68 6.96 -11.18
C VAL A 318 -10.71 6.89 -10.05
N SER A 319 -11.74 7.74 -10.12
CA SER A 319 -12.94 7.56 -9.31
C SER A 319 -13.84 6.53 -9.97
N LEU A 320 -14.38 5.61 -9.17
CA LEU A 320 -15.31 4.60 -9.64
C LEU A 320 -16.74 5.01 -9.28
N GLU A 321 -17.66 4.80 -10.22
CA GLU A 321 -19.10 4.98 -10.00
C GLU A 321 -19.87 3.77 -10.55
N ILE A 322 -20.89 3.32 -9.83
CA ILE A 322 -21.78 2.25 -10.27
C ILE A 322 -23.02 2.91 -10.88
N ARG A 323 -23.26 2.67 -12.17
CA ARG A 323 -24.41 3.21 -12.90
C ARG A 323 -25.58 2.20 -12.92
N GLN A 324 -26.74 2.65 -13.43
CA GLN A 324 -27.91 1.80 -13.60
C GLN A 324 -27.55 0.50 -14.36
N GLY A 325 -28.06 -0.63 -13.88
CA GLY A 325 -27.70 -1.96 -14.38
C GLY A 325 -26.42 -2.55 -13.76
N GLY A 326 -25.79 -1.84 -12.80
CA GLY A 326 -24.62 -2.35 -12.08
C GLY A 326 -23.31 -2.27 -12.85
N GLN A 327 -23.27 -1.44 -13.91
CA GLN A 327 -22.08 -1.19 -14.72
C GLN A 327 -21.12 -0.26 -13.99
N ILE A 328 -19.84 -0.64 -13.90
CA ILE A 328 -18.80 0.20 -13.31
C ILE A 328 -18.23 1.16 -14.36
N TRP A 329 -18.23 2.44 -14.02
CA TRP A 329 -17.60 3.52 -14.80
C TRP A 329 -16.43 4.12 -14.03
N GLY A 330 -15.34 4.36 -14.74
CA GLY A 330 -14.20 5.11 -14.24
C GLY A 330 -14.23 6.53 -14.78
N LYS A 331 -13.89 7.50 -13.93
CA LYS A 331 -13.62 8.88 -14.33
C LYS A 331 -12.24 9.29 -13.82
N VAL A 332 -11.40 9.78 -14.73
CA VAL A 332 -10.05 10.23 -14.42
C VAL A 332 -10.13 11.60 -13.74
N TYR A 333 -9.59 11.70 -12.53
CA TYR A 333 -9.61 12.96 -11.75
C TYR A 333 -8.33 13.76 -11.90
N GLN A 334 -7.19 13.07 -11.90
CA GLN A 334 -5.89 13.70 -11.96
C GLN A 334 -4.97 12.92 -12.89
N TRP A 335 -4.57 13.61 -13.95
CA TRP A 335 -3.53 13.17 -14.86
C TRP A 335 -2.19 13.68 -14.33
N CYS A 336 -1.19 12.82 -14.18
CA CYS A 336 0.20 13.25 -14.00
C CYS A 336 0.80 13.73 -15.33
N ASP A 337 0.11 14.63 -16.05
CA ASP A 337 0.52 15.05 -17.40
C ASP A 337 1.78 15.90 -17.41
N ASP A 338 2.00 16.72 -16.37
CA ASP A 338 3.13 17.64 -16.40
C ASP A 338 4.41 17.07 -15.76
N HIS A 339 4.30 16.18 -14.77
CA HIS A 339 5.46 15.67 -14.01
C HIS A 339 5.31 14.21 -13.57
N ALA A 340 6.33 13.39 -13.87
CA ALA A 340 6.49 12.06 -13.31
C ALA A 340 6.59 12.09 -11.77
N LEU A 341 6.09 11.04 -11.12
CA LEU A 341 6.24 10.88 -9.67
C LEU A 341 7.71 10.76 -9.25
N ILE A 342 8.51 10.10 -10.09
CA ILE A 342 9.95 9.96 -9.96
C ILE A 342 10.54 9.55 -11.31
N ALA A 343 11.75 10.03 -11.60
CA ALA A 343 12.52 9.64 -12.77
C ALA A 343 13.67 8.69 -12.37
N GLY A 344 13.90 7.65 -13.17
CA GLY A 344 14.97 6.66 -13.03
C GLY A 344 14.53 5.26 -13.45
N ASN A 345 15.52 4.34 -13.48
CA ASN A 345 15.30 2.95 -13.89
C ASN A 345 14.71 2.11 -12.73
N PHE A 346 13.39 2.26 -12.51
CA PHE A 346 12.63 1.67 -11.42
C PHE A 346 11.53 0.71 -11.90
N ILE A 347 11.42 -0.47 -11.28
CA ILE A 347 10.23 -1.31 -11.35
C ILE A 347 9.41 -1.17 -10.07
N ILE A 348 8.10 -1.07 -10.24
CA ILE A 348 7.15 -1.14 -9.13
C ILE A 348 7.01 -2.60 -8.71
N ARG A 349 7.36 -2.93 -7.47
CA ARG A 349 7.27 -4.30 -6.92
C ARG A 349 5.96 -4.51 -6.18
N LYS A 350 5.60 -3.56 -5.32
CA LYS A 350 4.36 -3.58 -4.54
C LYS A 350 3.98 -2.16 -4.16
N SER A 351 2.70 -1.92 -4.04
CA SER A 351 2.13 -0.69 -3.50
C SER A 351 1.12 -1.04 -2.41
N LEU A 352 1.02 -0.18 -1.42
CA LEU A 352 0.20 -0.38 -0.22
C LEU A 352 -0.44 0.95 0.18
N ASP A 353 -1.72 0.90 0.48
CA ASP A 353 -2.40 1.98 1.19
C ASP A 353 -2.23 1.79 2.69
N VAL A 354 -1.75 2.82 3.37
CA VAL A 354 -1.51 2.82 4.81
C VAL A 354 -2.30 3.95 5.44
N VAL A 355 -3.04 3.63 6.50
CA VAL A 355 -3.87 4.60 7.22
C VAL A 355 -3.08 5.13 8.43
N LEU A 356 -2.88 6.46 8.48
CA LEU A 356 -2.14 7.17 9.54
C LEU A 356 -3.04 7.99 10.45
#